data_AF-A0A4Q0HGW2-F1
#
_entry.id   AF-A0A4Q0HGW2-F1
#
_cell.length_a   1.000
_cell.length_b   1.000
_cell.length_c   1.000
_cell.angle_alpha   90.00
_cell.angle_beta   90.00
_cell.angle_gamma   90.00
#
_symmetry.space_group_name_H-M   'P 1'
#
loop_
_entity.id
_entity.type
_entity.pdbx_description
1 polymer ?
#
loop_
_entity_poly.entity_id
_entity_poly.type
_entity_poly.pdbx_seq_one_letter_code
_entity_poly.pdbx_strand_id
1 'polypeptide(L)'
;MRHLDGNSHPLRAPLLILLAGLALAGCSPTDHSRATVINGEQGKAGAQLAYEHELTLALPGALLAPRMQATREVCETARFGACNILGITEDGQGGQIILRIAPTGVEPMVALAAEGGKLGQRITTAEDLADAVADVRRRQDRLQAQQQRLDELAKRKDITVSDLIVLSKEQAGIENELQELAQVAAGQQRRLDTNRMTLNFRSSDGANQVSRFTRMFSNLGDNLVNGTADALERASYVLPFVILAFPVVWLWVGLWRRFVKRRS
;
A
#
# COMPACT_ATOMS: atom_id res chain seq x y z
N MET A 1 30.33 -81.18 -32.00
CA MET A 1 29.16 -81.19 -31.08
C MET A 1 28.31 -79.98 -31.47
N ARG A 2 27.27 -80.20 -32.29
CA ARG A 2 25.84 -80.32 -31.94
C ARG A 2 25.17 -78.99 -31.50
N HIS A 3 24.22 -78.58 -32.36
CA HIS A 3 23.01 -77.76 -32.16
C HIS A 3 23.15 -76.23 -32.01
N LEU A 4 22.70 -75.47 -33.03
CA LEU A 4 21.36 -74.81 -33.24
C LEU A 4 21.25 -73.54 -32.37
N ASP A 5 20.68 -72.41 -32.76
CA ASP A 5 20.04 -71.86 -33.96
C ASP A 5 19.67 -70.41 -33.55
N GLY A 6 19.31 -69.56 -34.51
CA GLY A 6 18.24 -68.60 -34.22
C GLY A 6 18.60 -67.11 -34.30
N ASN A 7 18.66 -66.67 -35.55
CA ASN A 7 18.55 -65.30 -36.03
C ASN A 7 17.52 -64.40 -35.32
N SER A 8 17.83 -63.11 -35.10
CA SER A 8 16.85 -62.03 -35.30
C SER A 8 17.52 -60.65 -35.49
N HIS A 9 17.11 -60.00 -36.56
CA HIS A 9 17.55 -58.72 -37.11
C HIS A 9 17.04 -57.49 -36.30
N PRO A 10 17.55 -56.27 -36.59
CA PRO A 10 17.63 -55.16 -35.66
C PRO A 10 16.43 -54.19 -35.75
N LEU A 11 15.88 -53.80 -34.60
CA LEU A 11 14.94 -52.69 -34.48
C LEU A 11 15.62 -51.52 -33.78
N ARG A 12 16.34 -50.72 -34.59
CA ARG A 12 16.73 -49.35 -34.26
C ARG A 12 15.52 -48.43 -34.43
N ALA A 13 15.35 -47.52 -33.47
CA ALA A 13 14.50 -46.33 -33.47
C ALA A 13 12.98 -46.58 -33.54
N PRO A 14 12.21 -46.24 -32.48
CA PRO A 14 12.06 -44.85 -32.05
C PRO A 14 11.76 -44.70 -30.54
N LEU A 15 12.76 -44.76 -29.66
CA LEU A 15 12.56 -44.47 -28.21
C LEU A 15 13.34 -43.23 -27.74
N LEU A 16 14.14 -42.62 -28.62
CA LEU A 16 15.02 -41.50 -28.28
C LEU A 16 14.46 -40.12 -28.62
N ILE A 17 13.28 -40.02 -29.26
CA ILE A 17 12.65 -38.73 -29.62
C ILE A 17 11.65 -38.24 -28.56
N LEU A 18 11.17 -39.11 -27.67
CA LEU A 18 10.19 -38.75 -26.64
C LEU A 18 10.80 -38.17 -25.35
N LEU A 19 12.12 -38.25 -25.17
CA LEU A 19 12.83 -37.74 -23.98
C LEU A 19 13.54 -36.40 -24.18
N ALA A 20 13.55 -35.83 -25.39
CA ALA A 20 14.21 -34.56 -25.69
C ALA A 20 13.28 -33.33 -25.63
N GLY A 21 11.95 -33.52 -25.50
CA GLY A 21 10.97 -32.43 -25.57
C GLY A 21 10.62 -31.74 -24.23
N LEU A 22 11.02 -32.31 -23.09
CA LEU A 22 10.57 -31.83 -21.77
C LEU A 22 11.59 -30.94 -21.01
N ALA A 23 12.72 -30.58 -21.62
CA ALA A 23 13.79 -29.82 -20.96
C ALA A 23 13.77 -28.30 -21.22
N LEU A 24 12.79 -27.74 -21.93
CA LEU A 24 12.79 -26.33 -22.36
C LEU A 24 11.61 -25.46 -21.89
N ALA A 25 10.73 -25.96 -21.02
CA ALA A 25 9.62 -25.17 -20.50
C ALA A 25 9.81 -24.90 -18.99
N GLY A 26 10.52 -23.82 -18.64
CA GLY A 26 10.68 -23.49 -17.22
C GLY A 26 11.60 -22.31 -16.88
N CYS A 27 11.71 -21.29 -17.73
CA CYS A 27 12.25 -19.99 -17.30
C CYS A 27 11.09 -18.98 -17.27
N SER A 28 10.43 -18.87 -16.12
CA SER A 28 9.51 -17.78 -15.85
C SER A 28 10.34 -16.53 -15.54
N PRO A 29 10.28 -15.45 -16.35
CA PRO A 29 10.94 -14.21 -16.00
C PRO A 29 10.24 -13.64 -14.76
N THR A 30 11.03 -13.44 -13.71
CA THR A 30 10.58 -12.76 -12.51
C THR A 30 10.42 -11.28 -12.88
N ASP A 31 9.19 -10.84 -13.15
CA ASP A 31 8.88 -9.44 -13.32
C ASP A 31 9.13 -8.72 -12.00
N HIS A 32 10.30 -8.10 -11.89
CA HIS A 32 10.54 -7.09 -10.89
C HIS A 32 9.60 -5.92 -11.21
N SER A 33 8.52 -5.82 -10.45
CA SER A 33 7.62 -4.67 -10.45
C SER A 33 8.44 -3.39 -10.33
N ARG A 34 8.71 -2.75 -11.48
CA ARG A 34 9.24 -1.39 -11.52
C ARG A 34 8.15 -0.52 -10.93
N ALA A 35 8.41 0.03 -9.76
CA ALA A 35 7.59 1.10 -9.22
C ALA A 35 7.57 2.24 -10.25
N THR A 36 6.41 2.47 -10.85
CA THR A 36 6.19 3.64 -11.71
C THR A 36 6.50 4.88 -10.87
N VAL A 37 7.48 5.68 -11.32
CA VAL A 37 7.78 6.98 -10.72
C VAL A 37 6.59 7.90 -11.03
N ILE A 38 5.62 7.94 -10.12
CA ILE A 38 4.61 8.98 -10.13
C ILE A 38 5.28 10.20 -9.51
N ASN A 39 5.87 11.03 -10.38
CA ASN A 39 6.22 12.40 -10.03
C ASN A 39 5.00 13.01 -9.36
N GLY A 40 5.17 13.60 -8.17
CA GLY A 40 4.06 14.20 -7.42
C GLY A 40 3.20 15.03 -8.37
N GLU A 41 2.00 14.53 -8.68
CA GLU A 41 1.16 15.13 -9.72
C GLU A 41 0.91 16.57 -9.31
N GLN A 42 1.42 17.51 -10.11
CA GLN A 42 0.97 18.89 -10.00
C GLN A 42 -0.44 18.90 -10.60
N GLY A 43 -1.45 19.08 -9.75
CA GLY A 43 -2.82 19.29 -10.20
C GLY A 43 -2.85 20.33 -11.31
N LYS A 44 -3.64 20.08 -12.37
CA LYS A 44 -3.81 21.04 -13.49
C LYS A 44 -4.01 22.44 -12.92
N ALA A 45 -3.35 23.44 -13.52
CA ALA A 45 -3.42 24.83 -13.08
C ALA A 45 -4.88 25.26 -12.79
N GLY A 46 -5.18 25.55 -11.52
CA GLY A 46 -6.52 25.92 -11.05
C GLY A 46 -7.28 24.83 -10.26
N ALA A 47 -6.81 23.58 -10.25
CA ALA A 47 -7.36 22.54 -9.39
C ALA A 47 -6.87 22.73 -7.95
N GLN A 48 -7.79 22.87 -7.00
CA GLN A 48 -7.47 23.11 -5.60
C GLN A 48 -7.31 21.77 -4.87
N LEU A 49 -6.23 21.08 -5.21
CA LEU A 49 -5.95 19.73 -4.71
C LEU A 49 -4.90 19.80 -3.59
N ALA A 50 -5.23 19.24 -2.43
CA ALA A 50 -4.26 18.99 -1.37
C ALA A 50 -3.76 17.55 -1.48
N TYR A 51 -2.49 17.39 -1.86
CA TYR A 51 -1.88 16.08 -1.99
C TYR A 51 -1.31 15.58 -0.66
N GLU A 52 -1.63 14.33 -0.34
CA GLU A 52 -1.08 13.59 0.79
C GLU A 52 -0.33 12.36 0.28
N HIS A 53 0.88 12.16 0.80
CA HIS A 53 1.71 11.01 0.48
C HIS A 53 1.98 10.20 1.76
N GLU A 54 1.62 8.93 1.75
CA GLU A 54 1.97 8.01 2.82
C GLU A 54 2.93 6.94 2.29
N LEU A 55 4.10 6.85 2.92
CA LEU A 55 5.14 5.90 2.53
C LEU A 55 5.50 5.00 3.70
N THR A 56 5.56 3.71 3.43
CA THR A 56 6.11 2.71 4.35
C THR A 56 7.46 2.24 3.84
N LEU A 57 8.48 2.42 4.67
CA LEU A 57 9.88 2.15 4.38
C LEU A 57 10.36 1.03 5.29
N ALA A 58 10.82 -0.07 4.69
CA ALA A 58 11.42 -1.18 5.42
C ALA A 58 12.95 -1.04 5.40
N LEU A 59 13.55 -0.76 6.55
CA LEU A 59 14.99 -0.55 6.70
C LEU A 59 15.59 -1.54 7.71
N PRO A 60 16.86 -1.96 7.55
CA PRO A 60 17.57 -2.67 8.60
C PRO A 60 17.56 -1.86 9.90
N GLY A 61 17.42 -2.52 11.06
CA GLY A 61 17.29 -1.84 12.36
C GLY A 61 18.45 -0.88 12.65
N ALA A 62 19.68 -1.25 12.23
CA ALA A 62 20.87 -0.42 12.38
C ALA A 62 20.81 0.91 11.59
N LEU A 63 20.04 0.97 10.49
CA LEU A 63 19.90 2.15 9.65
C LEU A 63 18.67 2.99 9.99
N LEU A 64 17.78 2.49 10.85
CA LEU A 64 16.50 3.12 11.13
C LEU A 64 16.65 4.49 11.81
N ALA A 65 17.34 4.54 12.96
CA ALA A 65 17.56 5.79 13.70
C ALA A 65 18.40 6.82 12.91
N PRO A 66 19.54 6.47 12.28
CA PRO A 66 20.28 7.40 11.44
C PRO A 66 19.45 7.95 10.28
N ARG A 67 18.60 7.12 9.66
CA ARG A 67 17.76 7.55 8.53
C ARG A 67 16.67 8.51 8.98
N MET A 68 16.04 8.25 10.12
CA MET A 68 15.05 9.15 10.71
C MET A 68 15.68 10.51 11.08
N GLN A 69 16.89 10.50 11.64
CA GLN A 69 17.64 11.73 11.93
C GLN A 69 18.02 12.50 10.67
N ALA A 70 18.54 11.83 9.64
CA ALA A 70 18.87 12.47 8.37
C ALA A 70 17.63 13.08 7.69
N THR A 71 16.49 12.39 7.76
CA THR A 71 15.21 12.89 7.25
C THR A 71 14.76 14.14 7.98
N ARG A 72 14.91 14.16 9.31
CA ARG A 72 14.62 15.33 10.16
C ARG A 72 15.53 16.50 9.77
N GLU A 73 16.84 16.28 9.75
CA GLU A 73 17.84 17.32 9.45
C GLU A 73 17.64 17.94 8.07
N VAL A 74 17.35 17.12 7.06
CA VAL A 74 17.09 17.60 5.70
C VAL A 74 15.84 18.47 5.62
N CYS A 75 14.81 18.14 6.40
CA CYS A 75 13.62 18.98 6.51
C CYS A 75 13.92 20.29 7.26
N GLU A 76 14.61 20.22 8.40
CA GLU A 76 14.96 21.40 9.22
C GLU A 76 15.90 22.37 8.50
N THR A 77 16.83 21.84 7.70
CA THR A 77 17.74 22.64 6.86
C THR A 77 17.10 23.11 5.55
N ALA A 78 15.83 22.76 5.29
CA ALA A 78 15.09 23.08 4.07
C ALA A 78 15.84 22.69 2.78
N ARG A 79 16.64 21.62 2.83
CA ARG A 79 17.56 21.24 1.73
C ARG A 79 16.83 20.94 0.42
N PHE A 80 15.60 20.44 0.50
CA PHE A 80 14.75 20.14 -0.66
C PHE A 80 13.60 21.14 -0.84
N GLY A 81 13.70 22.33 -0.25
CA GLY A 81 12.69 23.38 -0.27
C GLY A 81 12.00 23.56 1.08
N ALA A 82 10.96 24.40 1.11
CA ALA A 82 10.20 24.68 2.32
C ALA A 82 9.65 23.39 2.93
N CYS A 83 10.11 23.07 4.14
CA CYS A 83 9.74 21.86 4.87
C CYS A 83 9.44 22.21 6.32
N ASN A 84 8.35 21.66 6.86
CA ASN A 84 7.93 21.83 8.24
C ASN A 84 7.56 20.48 8.83
N ILE A 85 8.14 20.14 9.97
CA ILE A 85 7.81 18.91 10.70
C ILE A 85 6.53 19.14 11.50
N LEU A 86 5.54 18.26 11.31
CA LEU A 86 4.27 18.30 12.02
C LEU A 86 4.26 17.36 13.24
N GLY A 87 5.04 16.28 13.19
CA GLY A 87 5.13 15.33 14.30
C GLY A 87 6.15 14.23 14.04
N ILE A 88 6.71 13.70 15.11
CA ILE A 88 7.63 12.56 15.06
C ILE A 88 7.28 11.63 16.22
N THR A 89 7.14 10.36 15.90
CA THR A 89 6.93 9.27 16.85
C THR A 89 8.01 8.22 16.61
N GLU A 90 8.64 7.71 17.66
CA GLU A 90 9.69 6.69 17.56
C GLU A 90 9.46 5.61 18.60
N ASP A 91 9.66 4.36 18.22
CA ASP A 91 9.57 3.19 19.10
C ASP A 91 10.73 2.22 18.84
N GLY A 92 10.82 1.14 19.62
CA GLY A 92 11.92 0.17 19.50
C GLY A 92 11.94 -0.65 18.20
N GLN A 93 10.91 -0.56 17.35
CA GLN A 93 10.77 -1.34 16.12
C GLN A 93 10.70 -0.45 14.86
N GLY A 94 10.64 0.87 15.03
CA GLY A 94 10.25 1.77 13.97
C GLY A 94 10.04 3.21 14.43
N GLY A 95 9.48 4.01 13.52
CA GLY A 95 9.04 5.35 13.82
C GLY A 95 8.26 5.97 12.67
N GLN A 96 7.55 7.05 12.96
CA GLN A 96 6.77 7.82 12.01
C GLN A 96 7.23 9.27 12.02
N ILE A 97 7.45 9.84 10.84
CA ILE A 97 7.68 11.28 10.67
C ILE A 97 6.56 11.85 9.79
N ILE A 98 5.82 12.81 10.32
CA ILE A 98 4.80 13.57 9.60
C ILE A 98 5.37 14.95 9.32
N LEU A 99 5.42 15.34 8.05
CA LEU A 99 5.96 16.63 7.61
C LEU A 99 5.11 17.22 6.49
N ARG A 100 5.29 18.52 6.26
CA ARG A 100 4.81 19.23 5.07
C ARG A 100 6.01 19.69 4.27
N ILE A 101 6.03 19.40 2.98
CA ILE A 101 7.11 19.81 2.08
C ILE A 101 6.54 20.42 0.80
N ALA A 102 7.29 21.34 0.20
CA ALA A 102 7.02 21.85 -1.13
C ALA A 102 6.91 20.69 -2.14
N PRO A 103 6.01 20.76 -3.14
CA PRO A 103 5.80 19.67 -4.10
C PRO A 103 7.07 19.22 -4.83
N THR A 104 7.99 20.14 -5.11
CA THR A 104 9.29 19.87 -5.75
C THR A 104 10.23 19.05 -4.88
N GLY A 105 10.06 19.10 -3.56
CA GLY A 105 10.90 18.40 -2.59
C GLY A 105 10.45 16.99 -2.24
N VAL A 106 9.25 16.57 -2.68
CA VAL A 106 8.67 15.26 -2.34
C VAL A 106 9.56 14.11 -2.82
N GLU A 107 9.89 14.06 -4.12
CA GLU A 107 10.66 12.96 -4.69
C GLU A 107 12.08 12.82 -4.12
N PRO A 108 12.89 13.90 -3.97
CA PRO A 108 14.20 13.77 -3.33
C PRO A 108 14.10 13.39 -1.85
N MET A 109 13.05 13.80 -1.13
CA MET A 109 12.76 13.31 0.22
C MET A 109 12.50 11.81 0.25
N VAL A 110 11.68 11.30 -0.67
CA VAL A 110 11.40 9.86 -0.79
C VAL A 110 12.70 9.09 -1.06
N ALA A 111 13.52 9.57 -1.99
CA ALA A 111 14.77 8.93 -2.36
C ALA A 111 15.73 8.86 -1.16
N LEU A 112 15.87 9.97 -0.41
CA LEU A 112 16.67 9.99 0.82
C LEU A 112 16.10 9.03 1.88
N ALA A 113 14.79 9.06 2.12
CA ALA A 113 14.16 8.25 3.16
C ALA A 113 14.23 6.74 2.85
N ALA A 114 14.19 6.36 1.56
CA ALA A 114 14.27 4.98 1.09
C ALA A 114 15.70 4.45 0.93
N GLU A 115 16.72 5.30 0.99
CA GLU A 115 18.11 4.90 0.80
C GLU A 115 18.56 3.90 1.88
N GLY A 116 19.10 2.76 1.43
CA GLY A 116 19.50 1.66 2.30
C GLY A 116 18.35 0.75 2.77
N GLY A 117 17.12 0.99 2.29
CA GLY A 117 15.94 0.20 2.59
C GLY A 117 15.16 -0.21 1.33
N LYS A 118 14.01 -0.86 1.55
CA LYS A 118 13.03 -1.15 0.50
C LYS A 118 11.79 -0.30 0.72
N LEU A 119 11.34 0.38 -0.34
CA LEU A 119 10.04 1.02 -0.35
C LEU A 119 8.97 -0.08 -0.34
N GLY A 120 8.24 -0.20 0.77
CA GLY A 120 7.21 -1.23 0.94
C GLY A 120 5.92 -0.84 0.24
N GLN A 121 5.36 0.31 0.62
CA GLN A 121 4.10 0.80 0.08
C GLN A 121 4.16 2.32 -0.05
N ARG A 122 3.63 2.87 -1.16
CA ARG A 122 3.42 4.30 -1.37
C ARG A 122 1.95 4.51 -1.73
N ILE A 123 1.24 5.28 -0.91
CA ILE A 123 -0.12 5.74 -1.18
C ILE A 123 -0.02 7.23 -1.50
N THR A 124 -0.68 7.68 -2.56
CA THR A 124 -0.82 9.10 -2.88
C THR A 124 -2.30 9.38 -3.04
N THR A 125 -2.79 10.30 -2.22
CA THR A 125 -4.19 10.72 -2.19
C THR A 125 -4.24 12.21 -2.48
N ALA A 126 -5.22 12.63 -3.26
CA ALA A 126 -5.52 14.04 -3.48
C ALA A 126 -6.90 14.32 -2.88
N GLU A 127 -6.97 15.26 -1.94
CA GLU A 127 -8.24 15.80 -1.46
C GLU A 127 -8.61 17.02 -2.32
N ASP A 128 -9.82 17.03 -2.86
CA ASP A 128 -10.36 18.19 -3.58
C ASP A 128 -10.93 19.21 -2.59
N LEU A 129 -10.24 20.34 -2.45
CA LEU A 129 -10.65 21.46 -1.60
C LEU A 129 -11.38 22.55 -2.38
N ALA A 130 -11.67 22.36 -3.68
CA ALA A 130 -12.26 23.39 -4.53
C ALA A 130 -13.58 23.92 -3.97
N ASP A 131 -14.47 23.02 -3.54
CA ASP A 131 -15.76 23.39 -2.97
C ASP A 131 -15.60 24.12 -1.61
N ALA A 132 -14.68 23.64 -0.77
CA ALA A 132 -14.45 24.19 0.56
C ALA A 132 -13.91 25.63 0.50
N VAL A 133 -12.95 25.89 -0.38
CA VAL A 133 -12.38 27.23 -0.59
C VAL A 133 -13.36 28.13 -1.33
N ALA A 134 -14.08 27.61 -2.33
CA ALA A 134 -15.10 28.38 -3.04
C ALA A 134 -16.20 28.84 -2.08
N ASP A 135 -16.61 28.02 -1.10
CA ASP A 135 -17.59 28.42 -0.10
C ASP A 135 -17.07 29.53 0.82
N VAL A 136 -15.83 29.41 1.31
CA VAL A 136 -15.20 30.45 2.13
C VAL A 136 -15.11 31.77 1.36
N ARG A 137 -14.68 31.73 0.09
CA ARG A 137 -14.61 32.93 -0.77
C ARG A 137 -15.98 33.58 -0.97
N ARG A 138 -17.01 32.80 -1.30
CA ARG A 138 -18.39 33.34 -1.45
C ARG A 138 -18.89 34.00 -0.17
N ARG A 139 -18.57 33.44 1.01
CA ARG A 139 -18.94 34.03 2.30
C ARG A 139 -18.21 35.35 2.55
N GLN A 140 -16.91 35.40 2.26
CA GLN A 140 -16.12 36.63 2.35
C GLN A 140 -16.66 37.72 1.43
N ASP A 141 -16.92 37.41 0.16
CA ASP A 141 -17.46 38.36 -0.82
C ASP A 141 -18.82 38.92 -0.37
N ARG A 142 -19.69 38.05 0.17
CA ARG A 142 -21.00 38.44 0.69
C ARG A 142 -20.87 39.41 1.88
N LEU A 143 -19.98 39.10 2.82
CA LEU A 143 -19.76 39.95 4.00
C LEU A 143 -19.11 41.29 3.63
N GLN A 144 -18.16 41.29 2.70
CA GLN A 144 -17.57 42.52 2.17
C GLN A 144 -18.61 43.39 1.44
N ALA A 145 -19.48 42.78 0.63
CA ALA A 145 -20.58 43.51 -0.01
C ALA A 145 -21.58 44.07 1.02
N GLN A 146 -21.82 43.35 2.13
CA GLN A 146 -22.64 43.85 3.23
C GLN A 146 -21.96 45.03 3.93
N GLN A 147 -20.67 44.93 4.27
CA GLN A 147 -19.88 46.02 4.85
C GLN A 147 -19.95 47.27 3.97
N GLN A 148 -19.72 47.14 2.66
CA GLN A 148 -19.80 48.26 1.72
C GLN A 148 -21.17 48.93 1.72
N ARG A 149 -22.25 48.15 1.77
CA ARG A 149 -23.61 48.71 1.89
C ARG A 149 -23.78 49.45 3.21
N LEU A 150 -23.33 48.89 4.33
CA LEU A 150 -23.40 49.56 5.63
C LEU A 150 -22.59 50.87 5.63
N ASP A 151 -21.41 50.89 5.00
CA ASP A 151 -20.59 52.09 4.86
C ASP A 151 -21.29 53.16 4.00
N GLU A 152 -21.98 52.77 2.94
CA GLU A 152 -22.80 53.67 2.13
C GLU A 152 -23.97 54.24 2.91
N LEU A 153 -24.62 53.43 3.77
CA LEU A 153 -25.67 53.90 4.67
C LEU A 153 -25.12 54.86 5.73
N ALA A 154 -23.94 54.59 6.29
CA ALA A 154 -23.26 55.45 7.28
C ALA A 154 -22.93 56.85 6.73
N LYS A 155 -22.64 56.93 5.42
CA LYS A 155 -22.27 58.19 4.74
C LYS A 155 -23.46 59.11 4.46
N ARG A 156 -24.70 58.64 4.61
CA ARG A 156 -25.89 59.46 4.36
C ARG A 156 -26.05 60.52 5.46
N LYS A 157 -26.45 61.73 5.07
CA LYS A 157 -26.51 62.90 5.97
C LYS A 157 -27.77 62.95 6.85
N ASP A 158 -28.75 62.10 6.57
CA ASP A 158 -30.09 62.05 7.18
C ASP A 158 -30.21 60.99 8.29
N ILE A 159 -29.09 60.39 8.73
CA ILE A 159 -29.06 59.31 9.72
C ILE A 159 -29.04 59.83 11.17
N THR A 160 -29.73 59.13 12.07
CA THR A 160 -29.72 59.49 13.49
C THR A 160 -28.47 58.93 14.20
N VAL A 161 -28.03 59.59 15.28
CA VAL A 161 -26.86 59.14 16.06
C VAL A 161 -27.07 57.75 16.66
N SER A 162 -28.30 57.40 17.04
CA SER A 162 -28.63 56.05 17.51
C SER A 162 -28.45 54.98 16.43
N ASP A 163 -28.84 55.29 15.18
CA ASP A 163 -28.68 54.36 14.07
C ASP A 163 -27.19 54.15 13.71
N LEU A 164 -26.37 55.19 13.86
CA LEU A 164 -24.91 55.08 13.68
C LEU A 164 -24.26 54.14 14.69
N ILE A 165 -24.73 54.12 15.95
CA ILE A 165 -24.21 53.19 16.98
C ILE A 165 -24.58 51.75 16.61
N VAL A 166 -25.83 51.51 16.18
CA VAL A 166 -26.29 50.19 15.74
C VAL A 166 -25.48 49.72 14.53
N LEU A 167 -25.27 50.61 13.55
CA LEU A 167 -24.50 50.33 12.35
C LEU A 167 -23.04 50.00 12.65
N SER A 168 -22.40 50.78 13.54
CA SER A 168 -21.03 50.52 13.98
C SER A 168 -20.89 49.18 14.71
N LYS A 169 -21.88 48.81 15.53
CA LYS A 169 -21.90 47.49 16.18
C LYS A 169 -22.02 46.35 15.16
N GLU A 170 -22.85 46.52 14.14
CA GLU A 170 -23.01 45.55 13.06
C GLU A 170 -21.74 45.43 12.20
N GLN A 171 -21.11 46.57 11.85
CA GLN A 171 -19.82 46.61 11.16
C GLN A 171 -18.74 45.87 11.95
N ALA A 172 -18.63 46.12 13.25
CA ALA A 172 -17.69 45.39 14.11
C ALA A 172 -17.98 43.88 14.15
N GLY A 173 -19.26 43.48 14.09
CA GLY A 173 -19.65 42.07 13.95
C GLY A 173 -19.12 41.45 12.64
N ILE A 174 -19.36 42.12 11.51
CA ILE A 174 -18.91 41.68 10.19
C ILE A 174 -17.38 41.62 10.10
N GLU A 175 -16.68 42.60 10.68
CA GLU A 175 -15.21 42.60 10.71
C GLU A 175 -14.64 41.41 11.48
N ASN A 176 -15.24 41.06 12.62
CA ASN A 176 -14.86 39.86 13.37
C ASN A 176 -15.08 38.57 12.55
N GLU A 177 -16.23 38.45 11.87
CA GLU A 177 -16.52 37.30 11.00
C GLU A 177 -15.56 37.22 9.80
N LEU A 178 -15.24 38.36 9.18
CA LEU A 178 -14.25 38.42 8.10
C LEU A 178 -12.86 37.99 8.57
N GLN A 179 -12.46 38.41 9.77
CA GLN A 179 -11.18 38.02 10.35
C GLN A 179 -11.13 36.51 10.65
N GLU A 180 -12.22 35.92 11.14
CA GLU A 180 -12.33 34.47 11.33
C GLU A 180 -12.21 33.72 10.00
N LEU A 181 -12.97 34.13 8.98
CA LEU A 181 -12.90 33.53 7.65
C LEU A 181 -11.52 33.68 7.01
N ALA A 182 -10.82 34.80 7.24
CA ALA A 182 -9.46 35.01 6.75
C ALA A 182 -8.47 34.01 7.38
N GLN A 183 -8.62 33.69 8.66
CA GLN A 183 -7.81 32.65 9.31
C GLN A 183 -8.07 31.27 8.72
N VAL A 184 -9.34 30.92 8.46
CA VAL A 184 -9.73 29.66 7.81
C VAL A 184 -9.14 29.57 6.40
N ALA A 185 -9.27 30.64 5.61
CA ALA A 185 -8.72 30.71 4.26
C ALA A 185 -7.18 30.56 4.25
N ALA A 186 -6.47 31.23 5.18
CA ALA A 186 -5.03 31.09 5.31
C ALA A 186 -4.60 29.66 5.71
N GLY A 187 -5.44 28.96 6.49
CA GLY A 187 -5.27 27.54 6.78
C GLY A 187 -5.38 26.68 5.52
N GLN A 188 -6.44 26.86 4.74
CA GLN A 188 -6.67 26.11 3.49
C GLN A 188 -5.59 26.40 2.45
N GLN A 189 -5.18 27.66 2.29
CA GLN A 189 -4.11 28.05 1.36
C GLN A 189 -2.80 27.33 1.66
N ARG A 190 -2.39 27.27 2.93
CA ARG A 190 -1.20 26.51 3.35
C ARG A 190 -1.31 25.02 3.00
N ARG A 191 -2.52 24.44 2.99
CA ARG A 191 -2.74 23.04 2.60
C ARG A 191 -2.61 22.82 1.09
N LEU A 192 -2.92 23.84 0.29
CA LEU A 192 -2.77 23.80 -1.17
C LEU A 192 -1.31 24.01 -1.60
N ASP A 193 -0.57 24.87 -0.89
CA ASP A 193 0.82 25.19 -1.25
C ASP A 193 1.83 24.12 -0.82
N THR A 194 1.43 23.22 0.10
CA THR A 194 2.33 22.21 0.67
C THR A 194 1.69 20.83 0.72
N ASN A 195 2.46 19.83 0.31
CA ASN A 195 2.03 18.45 0.35
C ASN A 195 2.32 17.87 1.74
N ARG A 196 1.34 17.19 2.33
CA ARG A 196 1.54 16.46 3.58
C ARG A 196 2.19 15.12 3.25
N MET A 197 3.23 14.77 3.97
CA MET A 197 3.95 13.52 3.80
C MET A 197 4.04 12.80 5.15
N THR A 198 3.68 11.53 5.15
CA THR A 198 3.80 10.62 6.29
C THR A 198 4.80 9.53 5.93
N LEU A 199 5.92 9.49 6.63
CA LEU A 199 6.99 8.52 6.46
C LEU A 199 6.95 7.53 7.62
N ASN A 200 6.57 6.28 7.34
CA ASN A 200 6.54 5.19 8.28
C ASN A 200 7.81 4.34 8.10
N PHE A 201 8.74 4.44 9.04
CA PHE A 201 9.95 3.63 9.10
C PHE A 201 9.68 2.37 9.91
N ARG A 202 9.90 1.20 9.32
CA ARG A 202 9.74 -0.10 9.98
C ARG A 202 11.02 -0.91 9.86
N SER A 203 11.39 -1.60 10.94
CA SER A 203 12.51 -2.54 10.90
C SER A 203 12.20 -3.72 9.97
N SER A 204 13.08 -3.97 8.99
CA SER A 204 12.99 -5.14 8.11
C SER A 204 13.36 -6.43 8.83
N ASP A 205 14.07 -6.34 9.95
CA ASP A 205 14.65 -7.48 10.66
C ASP A 205 13.55 -8.39 11.26
N GLY A 206 12.46 -7.80 11.78
CA GLY A 206 11.27 -8.54 12.24
C GLY A 206 10.33 -8.98 11.09
N ALA A 207 10.15 -8.12 10.07
CA ALA A 207 9.28 -8.41 8.93
C ALA A 207 9.80 -9.57 8.05
N ASN A 208 11.12 -9.74 7.97
CA ASN A 208 11.74 -10.87 7.27
C ASN A 208 11.50 -12.21 7.96
N GLN A 209 11.17 -12.24 9.25
CA GLN A 209 10.90 -13.46 9.99
C GLN A 209 9.45 -13.93 9.76
N VAL A 210 8.47 -13.03 9.95
CA VAL A 210 7.05 -13.32 9.70
C VAL A 210 6.79 -13.63 8.23
N SER A 211 7.38 -12.88 7.30
CA SER A 211 7.23 -13.13 5.86
C SER A 211 7.95 -14.39 5.37
N ARG A 212 8.97 -14.88 6.08
CA ARG A 212 9.59 -16.19 5.81
C ARG A 212 8.66 -17.33 6.23
N PHE A 213 8.02 -17.23 7.39
CA PHE A 213 7.04 -18.23 7.83
C PHE A 213 5.82 -18.27 6.90
N THR A 214 5.24 -17.12 6.56
CA THR A 214 4.10 -17.08 5.62
C THR A 214 4.47 -17.57 4.22
N ARG A 215 5.66 -17.23 3.68
CA ARG A 215 6.14 -17.81 2.42
C ARG A 215 6.39 -19.32 2.50
N MET A 216 6.84 -19.82 3.64
CA MET A 216 7.02 -21.26 3.85
C MET A 216 5.67 -22.00 3.89
N PHE A 217 4.65 -21.42 4.54
CA PHE A 217 3.29 -21.95 4.54
C PHE A 217 2.58 -21.80 3.19
N SER A 218 2.79 -20.72 2.45
CA SER A 218 2.24 -20.56 1.09
C SER A 218 2.89 -21.53 0.11
N ASN A 219 4.20 -21.77 0.22
CA ASN A 219 4.89 -22.77 -0.61
C ASN A 219 4.49 -24.22 -0.24
N LEU A 220 4.16 -24.49 1.02
CA LEU A 220 3.54 -25.76 1.41
C LEU A 220 2.17 -25.92 0.75
N GLY A 221 1.34 -24.86 0.72
CA GLY A 221 0.07 -24.84 0.00
C GLY A 221 0.22 -25.02 -1.50
N ASP A 222 1.12 -24.27 -2.15
CA ASP A 222 1.37 -24.36 -3.60
C ASP A 222 1.96 -25.71 -4.01
N ASN A 223 2.83 -26.32 -3.20
CA ASN A 223 3.33 -27.68 -3.47
C ASN A 223 2.27 -28.75 -3.18
N LEU A 224 1.37 -28.55 -2.21
CA LEU A 224 0.22 -29.44 -2.05
C LEU A 224 -0.74 -29.31 -3.25
N VAL A 225 -1.00 -28.09 -3.74
CA VAL A 225 -1.96 -27.83 -4.82
C VAL A 225 -1.40 -28.28 -6.18
N ASN A 226 -0.13 -27.99 -6.49
CA ASN A 226 0.54 -28.50 -7.69
C ASN A 226 0.81 -30.02 -7.62
N GLY A 227 0.93 -30.59 -6.41
CA GLY A 227 0.93 -32.05 -6.22
C GLY A 227 -0.46 -32.69 -6.39
N THR A 228 -1.55 -31.95 -6.17
CA THR A 228 -2.92 -32.46 -6.34
C THR A 228 -3.45 -32.37 -7.77
N ALA A 229 -2.89 -31.51 -8.63
CA ALA A 229 -3.27 -31.46 -10.03
C ALA A 229 -2.84 -32.73 -10.81
N ASP A 230 -1.71 -33.35 -10.45
CA ASP A 230 -1.19 -34.56 -11.10
C ASP A 230 -1.58 -35.88 -10.39
N ALA A 231 -2.13 -35.78 -9.17
CA ALA A 231 -2.63 -36.91 -8.39
C ALA A 231 -4.11 -37.21 -8.64
N LEU A 232 -4.92 -36.21 -9.01
CA LEU A 232 -6.35 -36.39 -9.24
C LEU A 232 -6.65 -37.26 -10.48
N GLU A 233 -5.75 -37.26 -11.47
CA GLU A 233 -5.90 -38.12 -12.66
C GLU A 233 -5.51 -39.60 -12.38
N ARG A 234 -4.67 -39.88 -11.36
CA ARG A 234 -4.29 -41.26 -10.97
C ARG A 234 -5.15 -41.86 -9.86
N ALA A 235 -5.80 -41.05 -9.03
CA ALA A 235 -6.68 -41.54 -7.96
C ALA A 235 -7.90 -42.31 -8.49
N SER A 236 -8.30 -42.05 -9.75
CA SER A 236 -9.39 -42.79 -10.41
C SER A 236 -9.08 -44.29 -10.61
N TYR A 237 -7.81 -44.71 -10.58
CA TYR A 237 -7.44 -46.13 -10.74
C TYR A 237 -7.32 -46.90 -9.42
N VAL A 238 -7.27 -46.24 -8.27
CA VAL A 238 -7.11 -46.91 -6.95
C VAL A 238 -8.45 -47.25 -6.32
N LEU A 239 -9.48 -46.45 -6.61
CA LEU A 239 -10.83 -46.61 -6.07
C LEU A 239 -11.47 -48.00 -6.34
N PRO A 240 -11.31 -48.63 -7.52
CA PRO A 240 -11.85 -49.97 -7.76
C PRO A 240 -11.19 -51.05 -6.87
N PHE A 241 -9.87 -50.94 -6.64
CA PHE A 241 -9.14 -51.93 -5.84
C PHE A 241 -9.44 -51.81 -4.35
N VAL A 242 -9.71 -50.61 -3.84
CA VAL A 242 -10.10 -50.42 -2.42
C VAL A 242 -11.47 -51.04 -2.15
N ILE A 243 -12.42 -50.89 -3.06
CA ILE A 243 -13.76 -51.52 -2.96
C ILE A 243 -13.64 -53.05 -3.01
N LEU A 244 -12.72 -53.59 -3.81
CA LEU A 244 -12.50 -55.04 -3.96
C LEU A 244 -11.70 -55.64 -2.79
N ALA A 245 -10.73 -54.91 -2.23
CA ALA A 245 -9.91 -55.37 -1.12
C ALA A 245 -10.66 -55.39 0.23
N PHE A 246 -11.63 -54.49 0.41
CA PHE A 246 -12.41 -54.37 1.65
C PHE A 246 -13.12 -55.67 2.09
N PRO A 247 -13.89 -56.38 1.23
CA PRO A 247 -14.54 -57.63 1.64
C PRO A 247 -13.53 -58.77 1.90
N VAL A 248 -12.39 -58.79 1.19
CA VAL A 248 -11.35 -59.81 1.38
C VAL A 248 -10.70 -59.67 2.75
N VAL A 249 -10.33 -58.44 3.14
CA VAL A 249 -9.76 -58.15 4.46
C VAL A 249 -10.79 -58.42 5.56
N TRP A 250 -12.06 -58.07 5.34
CA TRP A 250 -13.11 -58.32 6.32
C TRP A 250 -13.36 -59.82 6.56
N LEU A 251 -13.38 -60.63 5.49
CA LEU A 251 -13.48 -62.09 5.59
C LEU A 251 -12.25 -62.69 6.26
N TRP A 252 -11.05 -62.21 5.94
CA TRP A 252 -9.81 -62.68 6.55
C TRP A 252 -9.79 -62.40 8.06
N VAL A 253 -10.12 -61.18 8.50
CA VAL A 253 -10.21 -60.84 9.93
C VAL A 253 -11.33 -61.63 10.61
N GLY A 254 -12.47 -61.86 9.94
CA GLY A 254 -13.55 -62.69 10.46
C GLY A 254 -13.15 -64.15 10.67
N LEU A 255 -12.44 -64.74 9.70
CA LEU A 255 -11.91 -66.10 9.77
C LEU A 255 -10.83 -66.22 10.84
N TRP A 256 -9.89 -65.27 10.91
CA TRP A 256 -8.86 -65.25 11.96
C TRP A 256 -9.46 -65.13 13.36
N ARG A 257 -10.48 -64.28 13.55
CA ARG A 257 -11.18 -64.18 14.83
C ARG A 257 -11.89 -65.49 15.22
N ARG A 258 -12.41 -66.26 14.26
CA ARG A 258 -13.01 -67.57 14.53
C ARG A 258 -11.99 -68.66 14.83
N PHE A 259 -10.84 -68.65 14.18
CA PHE A 259 -9.77 -69.64 14.44
C PHE A 259 -9.06 -69.38 15.77
N VAL A 260 -8.87 -68.13 16.18
CA VAL A 260 -8.23 -67.79 17.46
C VAL A 260 -9.17 -68.05 18.65
N LYS A 261 -10.50 -67.90 18.50
CA LYS A 261 -11.47 -68.20 19.57
C LYS A 261 -11.75 -69.69 19.84
N ARG A 262 -11.24 -70.61 19.02
CA ARG A 262 -11.37 -72.07 19.25
C ARG A 262 -10.15 -72.72 19.93
N ARG A 263 -9.15 -71.92 20.32
CA ARG A 263 -7.93 -72.38 21.00
C ARG A 263 -7.76 -71.81 22.42
N SER A 264 -8.80 -71.20 22.98
CA SER A 264 -8.86 -70.88 24.41
C SER A 264 -10.01 -71.64 25.06
#